data_AF-A0A1I4GQK8-F1
#
_entry.id   AF-A0A1I4GQK8-F1
#
_cell.length_a   1.000
_cell.length_b   1.000
_cell.length_c   1.000
_cell.angle_alpha   90.00
_cell.angle_beta   90.00
_cell.angle_gamma   90.00
#
_symmetry.space_group_name_H-M   'P 1'
#
loop_
_entity.id
_entity.type
_entity.pdbx_description
1 polymer ?
#
loop_
_entity_poly.entity_id
_entity_poly.type
_entity_poly.pdbx_seq_one_letter_code
_entity_poly.pdbx_strand_id
1 'polypeptide(L)' 'MTKFDPDIHDDNPPMDAAFMAGMKPSRRGRPKSATPKVEIKIRLDAKTVEHLRGSGPGWQTRVNALLERMVAAGQI' A
#
# COMPACT_ATOMS: atom_id res chain seq x y z
N MET A 1 27.49 -1.19 21.70
CA MET A 1 26.40 -0.40 22.30
C MET A 1 26.83 1.05 22.29
N THR A 2 26.62 1.76 21.17
CA THR A 2 26.88 3.21 21.10
C THR A 2 25.88 3.91 22.01
N LYS A 3 26.42 4.69 22.94
CA LYS A 3 25.72 5.35 24.04
C LYS A 3 24.78 6.42 23.47
N PHE A 4 23.61 6.59 24.09
CA PHE A 4 22.70 7.71 23.84
C PHE A 4 23.51 9.02 23.93
N ASP A 5 23.52 9.80 22.84
CA ASP A 5 24.18 11.11 22.75
C ASP A 5 23.09 12.19 22.95
N PRO A 6 23.08 12.89 24.09
CA PRO A 6 22.03 13.85 24.44
C PRO A 6 22.06 15.12 23.57
N ASP A 7 23.20 15.46 22.94
CA ASP A 7 23.32 16.68 22.13
C ASP A 7 22.69 16.55 20.74
N ILE A 8 22.30 15.33 20.33
CA ILE A 8 21.73 15.08 19.00
C ILE A 8 20.20 15.31 18.96
N HIS A 9 19.51 15.40 20.11
CA HIS A 9 18.03 15.41 20.16
C HIS A 9 17.39 16.24 21.30
N ASP A 10 17.88 17.46 21.58
CA ASP A 10 17.30 18.30 22.66
C ASP A 10 16.44 19.50 22.20
N ASP A 11 16.37 19.81 20.90
CA ASP A 11 15.55 20.93 20.40
C ASP A 11 14.04 20.62 20.26
N ASN A 12 13.61 19.42 20.66
CA ASN A 12 12.19 19.09 20.58
C ASN A 12 11.47 19.72 21.77
N PRO A 13 10.44 20.56 21.55
CA PRO A 13 9.70 21.15 22.64
C PRO A 13 9.12 20.07 23.57
N PRO A 14 9.04 20.35 24.88
CA PRO A 14 8.39 19.43 25.81
C PRO A 14 6.96 19.16 25.36
N MET A 15 6.54 17.89 25.38
CA MET A 15 5.16 17.49 25.11
C MET A 15 4.25 17.88 26.29
N ASP A 16 4.10 19.18 26.50
CA ASP A 16 3.21 19.75 27.51
C ASP A 16 1.79 19.96 26.95
N ALA A 17 0.89 20.38 27.83
CA ALA A 17 -0.51 20.60 27.47
C ALA A 17 -0.68 21.69 26.39
N ALA A 18 0.21 22.68 26.34
CA ALA A 18 0.15 23.77 25.37
C ALA A 18 0.60 23.31 23.97
N PHE A 19 1.67 22.51 23.90
CA PHE A 19 2.15 21.87 22.69
C PHE A 19 1.09 20.93 22.09
N MET A 20 0.47 20.10 22.94
CA MET A 20 -0.59 19.18 22.52
C MET A 20 -1.86 19.91 22.06
N ALA A 21 -2.23 21.02 22.70
CA ALA A 21 -3.38 21.83 22.31
C ALA A 21 -3.17 22.56 20.96
N GLY A 22 -1.93 22.92 20.62
CA GLY A 22 -1.56 23.53 19.33
C GLY A 22 -1.41 22.52 18.18
N MET A 23 -1.38 21.22 18.48
CA MET A 23 -1.11 20.17 17.51
C MET A 23 -2.35 19.92 16.64
N LYS A 24 -2.38 20.51 15.43
CA LYS A 24 -3.42 20.20 14.44
C LYS A 24 -3.17 18.80 13.87
N PRO A 25 -4.17 17.90 13.86
CA PRO A 25 -4.07 16.64 13.13
C PRO A 25 -3.87 16.95 11.66
N SER A 26 -2.63 16.85 11.19
CA SER A 26 -2.37 16.89 9.77
C SER A 26 -2.93 15.57 9.21
N ARG A 27 -3.79 15.64 8.18
CA ARG A 27 -4.16 14.48 7.34
C ARG A 27 -2.91 14.02 6.58
N ARG A 28 -1.87 13.60 7.31
CA ARG A 28 -0.64 13.07 6.73
C ARG A 28 -0.96 11.68 6.23
N GLY A 29 -0.93 11.52 4.92
CA GLY A 29 -1.15 10.27 4.23
C GLY A 29 -1.20 10.51 2.73
N ARG A 30 -0.88 9.47 1.95
CA ARG A 30 -1.08 9.49 0.50
C ARG A 30 -2.56 9.84 0.23
N PRO A 31 -2.85 10.74 -0.74
CA PRO A 31 -4.23 10.97 -1.16
C PRO A 31 -4.93 9.63 -1.44
N LYS A 32 -6.16 9.47 -0.94
CA LYS A 32 -6.96 8.29 -1.25
C LYS A 32 -7.17 8.22 -2.76
N SER A 33 -6.89 7.07 -3.36
CA SER A 33 -7.23 6.85 -4.77
C SER A 33 -8.74 6.99 -4.95
N ALA A 34 -9.18 7.71 -5.98
CA ALA A 34 -10.61 7.81 -6.32
C ALA A 34 -11.19 6.45 -6.70
N THR A 35 -10.38 5.58 -7.30
CA THR A 35 -10.75 4.25 -7.77
C THR A 35 -9.68 3.25 -7.32
N PRO A 36 -9.73 2.78 -6.06
CA PRO A 36 -8.81 1.76 -5.59
C PRO A 36 -9.12 0.40 -6.24
N LYS A 37 -8.08 -0.45 -6.36
CA LYS A 37 -8.29 -1.86 -6.71
C LYS A 37 -9.10 -2.52 -5.60
N VAL A 38 -10.09 -3.32 -5.98
CA VAL A 38 -10.93 -4.06 -5.03
C VAL A 38 -10.31 -5.45 -4.84
N GLU A 39 -10.00 -5.79 -3.59
CA GLU A 39 -9.60 -7.15 -3.25
C GLU A 39 -10.83 -8.06 -3.28
N ILE A 40 -10.77 -9.09 -4.12
CA ILE A 40 -11.83 -10.10 -4.23
C ILE A 40 -11.26 -11.50 -4.03
N LYS A 41 -12.05 -12.38 -3.42
CA LYS A 41 -11.70 -13.80 -3.26
C LYS A 41 -12.28 -14.59 -4.43
N ILE A 42 -11.41 -15.09 -5.29
CA ILE A 42 -11.76 -15.99 -6.40
C ILE A 42 -11.01 -17.30 -6.28
N ARG A 43 -11.63 -18.41 -6.71
CA ARG A 43 -10.98 -19.71 -6.84
C ARG A 43 -10.58 -19.91 -8.29
N LEU A 44 -9.31 -20.21 -8.51
CA LEU A 44 -8.75 -20.56 -9.82
C LEU A 44 -8.26 -22.00 -9.77
N ASP A 45 -8.24 -22.65 -10.93
CA ASP A 45 -7.68 -23.98 -11.09
C ASP A 45 -6.19 -24.01 -10.70
N ALA A 46 -5.76 -25.08 -10.05
CA ALA A 46 -4.41 -25.21 -9.50
C ALA A 46 -3.32 -25.13 -10.59
N LYS A 47 -3.51 -25.83 -11.72
CA LYS A 47 -2.56 -25.83 -12.84
C LYS A 47 -2.42 -24.43 -13.44
N THR A 48 -3.53 -23.69 -13.49
CA THR A 48 -3.53 -22.30 -13.96
C THR A 48 -2.72 -21.40 -13.02
N VAL A 49 -2.92 -21.52 -11.70
CA VAL A 49 -2.17 -20.74 -10.71
C VAL A 49 -0.68 -21.06 -10.75
N GLU A 50 -0.31 -22.33 -10.90
CA GLU A 50 1.09 -22.76 -11.03
C GLU A 50 1.75 -22.14 -12.26
N HIS A 51 1.11 -22.21 -13.42
CA HIS A 51 1.62 -21.61 -14.64
C HIS A 51 1.81 -20.08 -14.49
N LEU A 52 0.82 -19.41 -13.91
CA LEU A 52 0.90 -17.96 -13.66
C LEU A 52 2.05 -17.62 -12.70
N ARG A 53 2.21 -18.34 -11.59
CA ARG A 53 3.34 -18.13 -10.66
C ARG A 53 4.68 -18.39 -11.34
N GLY A 54 4.76 -19.41 -12.18
CA GLY A 54 5.94 -19.75 -12.99
C GLY A 54 6.35 -18.65 -13.99
N SER A 55 5.42 -17.78 -14.39
CA SER A 55 5.73 -16.63 -15.26
C SER A 55 6.61 -15.57 -14.58
N GLY A 56 6.80 -15.66 -13.26
CA GLY A 56 7.67 -14.78 -12.48
C GLY A 56 6.95 -13.64 -11.76
N PRO A 57 7.72 -12.72 -11.12
CA PRO A 57 7.17 -11.59 -10.37
C PRO A 57 6.17 -10.76 -11.21
N GLY A 58 5.13 -10.24 -10.56
CA GLY A 58 4.10 -9.44 -11.23
C GLY A 58 3.05 -10.26 -12.00
N TRP A 59 3.00 -11.58 -11.84
CA TRP A 59 1.98 -12.42 -12.49
C TRP A 59 0.54 -11.97 -12.19
N GLN A 60 0.25 -11.52 -10.96
CA GLN A 60 -1.08 -10.99 -10.61
C GLN A 60 -1.42 -9.71 -11.39
N THR A 61 -0.43 -8.83 -11.60
CA THR A 61 -0.60 -7.61 -12.40
C THR A 61 -0.88 -7.96 -13.86
N ARG A 62 -0.21 -8.97 -14.41
CA ARG A 62 -0.47 -9.47 -15.77
C ARG A 62 -1.87 -10.08 -15.90
N VAL A 63 -2.34 -10.82 -14.89
CA VAL A 63 -3.72 -11.34 -14.85
C VAL A 63 -4.73 -10.20 -14.85
N ASN A 64 -4.54 -9.19 -14.00
CA ASN A 64 -5.41 -8.01 -13.97
C ASN A 64 -5.47 -7.32 -15.34
N ALA A 65 -4.32 -7.09 -15.98
CA ALA A 65 -4.26 -6.47 -17.30
C ALA A 65 -4.93 -7.32 -18.40
N LEU A 66 -4.87 -8.66 -18.29
CA LEU A 66 -5.60 -9.55 -19.21
C LEU A 66 -7.11 -9.40 -19.03
N LEU A 67 -7.60 -9.43 -17.79
CA LEU A 67 -9.02 -9.27 -17.48
C LEU A 67 -9.54 -7.90 -17.95
N GLU A 68 -8.79 -6.82 -17.72
CA GLU A 68 -9.13 -5.48 -18.23
C GLU A 68 -9.29 -5.48 -19.76
N ARG A 69 -8.38 -6.14 -20.49
CA ARG A 69 -8.49 -6.26 -21.96
C ARG A 69 -9.71 -7.06 -22.39
N MET A 70 -10.02 -8.17 -21.73
CA MET A 70 -11.16 -9.01 -22.08
C MET A 70 -12.50 -8.29 -21.85
N VAL A 71 -12.62 -7.54 -20.74
CA VAL A 71 -13.78 -6.68 -20.46
C VAL A 71 -13.90 -5.57 -21.50
N ALA A 72 -12.79 -4.88 -21.82
CA ALA A 72 -12.80 -3.82 -22.83
C ALA A 72 -13.17 -4.34 -24.23
N ALA A 73 -12.83 -5.59 -24.54
CA ALA A 73 -13.18 -6.27 -25.78
C ALA A 73 -14.60 -6.88 -25.78
N GLY A 74 -15.34 -6.81 -24.66
CA GLY A 74 -16.68 -7.40 -24.54
C GLY A 74 -16.70 -8.93 -24.62
N GLN A 75 -15.57 -9.58 -24.34
CA GLN A 75 -15.46 -11.04 -24.33
C GLN A 75 -15.99 -11.64 -23.03
N ILE A 76 -16.08 -10.82 -21.99
CA ILE A 76 -16.70 -11.07 -20.69
C ILE A 76 -17.36 -9.81 -20.16
#